data_AF-A0A4R8M2C5-F1
#
_entry.id   AF-A0A4R8M2C5-F1
#
_cell.length_a   1.000
_cell.length_b   1.000
_cell.length_c   1.000
_cell.angle_alpha   90.00
_cell.angle_beta   90.00
_cell.angle_gamma   90.00
#
_symmetry.space_group_name_H-M   'P 1'
#
loop_
_entity.id
_entity.type
_entity.pdbx_description
1 polymer ?
#
loop_
_entity_poly.entity_id
_entity_poly.type
_entity_poly.pdbx_seq_one_letter_code
_entity_poly.pdbx_strand_id
1 'polypeptide(L)'
;MPLFTRKKAGALLFLSLFIVVTLAALRAECAPQAPKNDVTRAEFFLKKFEDRVNRFRGQAFRLGYEDNEALKRIKELKEKYPDDPAVESLFQRGRLALMKSKGDFMEITPDMLVYRENEKKLKQLFGDIADREWKQFTEDILAGPTALPKAFPAPDRTQVSIEDIRESYVILDEFEYPANQFIDLGREFVSVGSGARGYYFVEISNRNWLGPYEAVKRYRRLINRDFPEEGKWTLLGRITGIEMVIPQAEKVKTVAPQWGWVVTPVALYIPGVTFAFYDSANELGGSFAGEERMEEIKDPLYTVRYVPRDVEPERLVEIFAASVKEKNFELFLDCIDPDRKKTRTAQSLIRYHWDLHLERFATFYVHITTDEAKIDVISGFDTGTGVEDFFLDEEQKEKIREISGEVVEQALVTTRAWDERGRQYGSPKPHYLIRKNKGRWYINNYEQPF
;
A
#
# COMPACT_ATOMS: atom_id res chain seq x y z
N MET A 1 -67.22 9.77 -31.89
CA MET A 1 -67.99 9.39 -33.10
C MET A 1 -68.62 10.66 -33.67
N PRO A 2 -68.70 10.89 -35.00
CA PRO A 2 -68.30 10.03 -36.11
C PRO A 2 -67.30 10.69 -37.09
N LEU A 3 -66.47 9.84 -37.70
CA LEU A 3 -65.92 10.02 -39.05
C LEU A 3 -67.07 9.90 -40.07
N PHE A 4 -66.99 10.53 -41.24
CA PHE A 4 -67.16 9.88 -42.56
C PHE A 4 -67.19 10.91 -43.71
N THR A 5 -66.07 10.94 -44.45
CA THR A 5 -65.92 10.89 -45.93
C THR A 5 -66.86 11.65 -46.89
N ARG A 6 -66.27 12.27 -47.92
CA ARG A 6 -66.42 11.94 -49.37
C ARG A 6 -65.56 12.91 -50.20
N LYS A 7 -64.45 12.49 -50.84
CA LYS A 7 -64.29 11.96 -52.22
C LYS A 7 -65.00 12.75 -53.34
N LYS A 8 -64.20 13.36 -54.23
CA LYS A 8 -64.11 13.19 -55.72
C LYS A 8 -63.31 14.40 -56.29
N ALA A 9 -62.13 14.26 -56.88
CA ALA A 9 -61.71 13.58 -58.13
C ALA A 9 -62.05 14.36 -59.41
N GLY A 10 -61.00 14.72 -60.15
CA GLY A 10 -60.97 15.15 -61.55
C GLY A 10 -60.85 16.67 -61.73
N ALA A 11 -60.10 17.22 -62.68
CA ALA A 11 -59.22 16.69 -63.72
C ALA A 11 -58.66 17.91 -64.48
N LEU A 12 -57.41 17.79 -64.95
CA LEU A 12 -56.80 18.49 -66.09
C LEU A 12 -56.66 20.04 -66.07
N LEU A 13 -55.43 20.58 -66.01
CA LEU A 13 -54.45 20.82 -67.11
C LEU A 13 -54.71 22.14 -67.85
N PHE A 14 -53.80 23.11 -67.70
CA PHE A 14 -53.27 24.07 -68.68
C PHE A 14 -52.42 25.09 -67.90
N LEU A 15 -51.10 24.90 -67.82
CA LEU A 15 -50.08 25.45 -68.70
C LEU A 15 -50.04 27.00 -68.69
N SER A 16 -48.98 27.54 -68.07
CA SER A 16 -48.14 28.65 -68.55
C SER A 16 -47.73 29.63 -67.42
N LEU A 17 -46.51 29.42 -66.92
CA LEU A 17 -45.43 30.42 -66.92
C LEU A 17 -45.82 31.86 -66.51
N PHE A 18 -45.47 32.29 -65.30
CA PHE A 18 -44.72 33.54 -65.12
C PHE A 18 -44.01 33.58 -63.76
N ILE A 19 -42.72 33.83 -63.86
CA ILE A 19 -41.74 34.09 -62.82
C ILE A 19 -42.13 35.36 -62.06
N VAL A 20 -42.29 35.29 -60.73
CA VAL A 20 -41.81 36.33 -59.82
C VAL A 20 -41.26 35.62 -58.58
N VAL A 21 -39.95 35.44 -58.61
CA VAL A 21 -39.12 35.13 -57.45
C VAL A 21 -39.24 36.31 -56.48
N THR A 22 -40.05 36.18 -55.42
CA THR A 22 -39.87 37.00 -54.22
C THR A 22 -38.64 36.46 -53.52
N LEU A 23 -37.50 37.03 -53.90
CA LEU A 23 -36.18 36.86 -53.34
C LEU A 23 -36.17 37.39 -51.89
N ALA A 24 -36.85 36.71 -50.97
CA ALA A 24 -36.46 36.76 -49.57
C ALA A 24 -35.19 35.92 -49.47
N ALA A 25 -34.06 36.55 -49.81
CA ALA A 25 -32.75 36.05 -49.50
C ALA A 25 -32.66 35.95 -47.97
N LEU A 26 -33.05 34.79 -47.43
CA LEU A 26 -32.33 34.18 -46.32
C LEU A 26 -30.89 34.07 -46.81
N ARG A 27 -30.10 35.14 -46.61
CA ARG A 27 -28.68 34.96 -46.37
C ARG A 27 -28.63 34.02 -45.17
N ALA A 28 -28.42 32.74 -45.44
CA ALA A 28 -27.52 31.99 -44.59
C ALA A 28 -26.21 32.79 -44.68
N GLU A 29 -26.02 33.75 -43.77
CA GLU A 29 -24.70 34.28 -43.50
C GLU A 29 -23.87 33.05 -43.17
N CYS A 30 -23.05 32.63 -44.14
CA CYS A 30 -22.07 31.60 -43.96
C CYS A 30 -21.25 32.10 -42.76
N ALA A 31 -21.42 31.47 -41.61
CA ALA A 31 -20.77 31.90 -40.37
C ALA A 31 -19.29 32.16 -40.68
N PRO A 32 -18.73 33.30 -40.21
CA PRO A 32 -17.37 33.66 -40.56
C PRO A 32 -16.46 32.48 -40.21
N GLN A 33 -15.79 31.92 -41.22
CA GLN A 33 -14.87 30.81 -41.03
C GLN A 33 -13.54 31.36 -40.53
N ALA A 34 -12.92 30.62 -39.62
CA ALA A 34 -11.62 30.98 -39.09
C ALA A 34 -10.55 30.94 -40.21
N PRO A 35 -9.56 31.86 -40.20
CA PRO A 35 -8.45 31.81 -41.13
C PRO A 35 -7.72 30.46 -41.04
N LYS A 36 -7.56 29.76 -42.17
CA LYS A 36 -6.94 28.42 -42.21
C LYS A 36 -5.58 28.37 -41.51
N ASN A 37 -4.75 29.41 -41.68
CA ASN A 37 -3.44 29.49 -41.06
C ASN A 37 -3.50 29.51 -39.53
N ASP A 38 -4.51 30.19 -38.95
CA ASP A 38 -4.67 30.28 -37.50
C ASP A 38 -5.17 28.95 -36.93
N VAL A 39 -6.08 28.28 -37.63
CA VAL A 39 -6.56 26.92 -37.30
C VAL A 39 -5.41 25.91 -37.35
N THR A 40 -4.62 25.89 -38.43
CA THR A 40 -3.46 24.99 -38.56
C THR A 40 -2.41 25.24 -37.48
N ARG A 41 -2.17 26.51 -37.13
CA ARG A 41 -1.24 26.86 -36.06
C ARG A 41 -1.75 26.41 -34.70
N ALA A 42 -3.04 26.62 -34.39
CA ALA A 42 -3.64 26.12 -33.16
C ALA A 42 -3.59 24.59 -33.08
N GLU A 43 -3.83 23.90 -34.20
CA GLU A 43 -3.72 22.44 -34.28
C GLU A 43 -2.30 21.93 -33.99
N PHE A 44 -1.26 22.61 -34.49
CA PHE A 44 0.13 22.23 -34.22
C PHE A 44 0.48 22.30 -32.74
N PHE A 45 0.10 23.38 -32.06
CA PHE A 45 0.31 23.51 -30.61
C PHE A 45 -0.53 22.51 -29.81
N LEU A 46 -1.75 22.23 -30.26
CA LEU A 46 -2.61 21.22 -29.64
C LEU A 46 -2.00 19.81 -29.76
N LYS A 47 -1.44 19.43 -30.91
CA LYS A 47 -0.77 18.13 -31.09
C LYS A 47 0.41 17.98 -30.12
N LYS A 48 1.23 19.02 -29.96
CA LYS A 48 2.32 19.00 -28.96
C LYS A 48 1.79 18.78 -27.54
N PHE A 49 0.68 19.42 -27.19
CA PHE A 49 0.05 19.24 -25.89
C PHE A 49 -0.51 17.82 -25.73
N GLU A 50 -1.20 17.28 -26.73
CA GLU A 50 -1.69 15.89 -26.76
C GLU A 50 -0.54 14.88 -26.65
N ASP A 51 0.56 15.08 -27.37
CA ASP A 51 1.77 14.24 -27.28
C ASP A 51 2.41 14.31 -25.90
N ARG A 52 2.36 15.48 -25.25
CA ARG A 52 2.78 15.62 -23.86
C ARG A 52 1.84 14.84 -22.94
N VAL A 53 0.52 14.98 -23.07
CA VAL A 53 -0.45 14.20 -22.31
C VAL A 53 -0.20 12.69 -22.44
N ASN A 54 0.02 12.20 -23.66
CA ASN A 54 0.28 10.79 -23.93
C ASN A 54 1.59 10.30 -23.28
N ARG A 55 2.64 11.14 -23.25
CA ARG A 55 3.90 10.84 -22.56
C ARG A 55 3.74 10.68 -21.04
N PHE A 56 2.81 11.43 -20.44
CA PHE A 56 2.53 11.36 -19.00
C PHE A 56 1.65 10.17 -18.60
N ARG A 57 1.06 9.42 -19.55
CA ARG A 57 0.36 8.14 -19.32
C ARG A 57 -0.61 8.17 -18.12
N GLY A 58 -1.49 9.18 -18.09
CA GLY A 58 -2.48 9.35 -17.01
C GLY A 58 -1.98 10.06 -15.75
N GLN A 59 -0.69 10.44 -15.67
CA GLN A 59 -0.20 11.29 -14.59
C GLN A 59 -0.62 12.75 -14.75
N ALA A 60 -0.99 13.38 -13.64
CA ALA A 60 -1.22 14.81 -13.59
C ALA A 60 0.09 15.60 -13.78
N PHE A 61 0.04 16.70 -14.53
CA PHE A 61 1.18 17.61 -14.66
C PHE A 61 0.76 19.08 -14.72
N ARG A 62 1.71 19.96 -14.38
CA ARG A 62 1.53 21.41 -14.52
C ARG A 62 1.71 21.81 -15.98
N LEU A 63 0.73 22.56 -16.50
CA LEU A 63 0.75 23.12 -17.85
C LEU A 63 1.98 24.03 -18.02
N GLY A 64 2.76 23.76 -19.05
CA GLY A 64 3.90 24.58 -19.44
C GLY A 64 3.50 25.77 -20.30
N TYR A 65 4.48 26.52 -20.78
CA TYR A 65 4.23 27.64 -21.69
C TYR A 65 3.50 27.20 -22.96
N GLU A 66 3.99 26.16 -23.65
CA GLU A 66 3.41 25.67 -24.91
C GLU A 66 1.95 25.18 -24.75
N ASP A 67 1.60 24.54 -23.63
CA ASP A 67 0.24 24.04 -23.37
C ASP A 67 -0.73 25.21 -23.12
N ASN A 68 -0.32 26.19 -22.33
CA ASN A 68 -1.12 27.39 -22.07
C ASN A 68 -1.33 28.20 -23.36
N GLU A 69 -0.28 28.29 -24.18
CA GLU A 69 -0.32 28.93 -25.49
C GLU A 69 -1.23 28.19 -26.49
N ALA A 70 -1.31 26.85 -26.42
CA ALA A 70 -2.26 26.06 -27.20
C ALA A 70 -3.71 26.40 -26.80
N LEU A 71 -4.01 26.34 -25.50
CA LEU A 71 -5.36 26.61 -24.96
C LEU A 71 -5.80 28.06 -25.20
N LYS A 72 -4.88 29.02 -25.06
CA LYS A 72 -5.15 30.43 -25.32
C LYS A 72 -5.55 30.68 -26.79
N ARG A 73 -4.81 30.10 -27.75
CA ARG A 73 -5.14 30.21 -29.18
C ARG A 73 -6.49 29.59 -29.52
N ILE A 74 -6.77 28.41 -28.97
CA ILE A 74 -8.06 27.73 -29.17
C ILE A 74 -9.20 28.57 -28.58
N LYS A 75 -9.02 29.14 -27.39
CA LYS A 75 -9.99 30.04 -26.76
C LYS A 75 -10.26 31.27 -27.64
N GLU A 76 -9.23 31.97 -28.08
CA GLU A 76 -9.35 33.16 -28.93
C GLU A 76 -10.06 32.84 -30.27
N LEU A 77 -9.80 31.67 -30.85
CA LEU A 77 -10.51 31.21 -32.06
C LEU A 77 -11.97 30.89 -31.77
N LYS A 78 -12.28 30.21 -30.66
CA LYS A 78 -13.66 29.84 -30.28
C LYS A 78 -14.52 31.05 -29.94
N GLU A 79 -13.93 32.09 -29.34
CA GLU A 79 -14.61 33.36 -29.06
C GLU A 79 -14.92 34.15 -30.35
N LYS A 80 -14.03 34.12 -31.35
CA LYS A 80 -14.19 34.86 -32.61
C LYS A 80 -15.02 34.12 -33.66
N TYR A 81 -14.97 32.80 -33.67
CA TYR A 81 -15.59 31.94 -34.66
C TYR A 81 -16.34 30.78 -33.97
N PRO A 82 -17.42 31.08 -33.20
CA PRO A 82 -18.09 30.10 -32.36
C PRO A 82 -18.77 28.98 -33.15
N ASP A 83 -19.23 29.26 -34.37
CA ASP A 83 -19.99 28.32 -35.20
C ASP A 83 -19.13 27.57 -36.24
N ASP A 84 -17.81 27.78 -36.23
CA ASP A 84 -16.89 27.08 -37.15
C ASP A 84 -16.63 25.63 -36.68
N PRO A 85 -16.97 24.60 -37.49
CA PRO A 85 -16.79 23.20 -37.12
C PRO A 85 -15.33 22.80 -36.84
N ALA A 86 -14.36 23.40 -37.53
CA ALA A 86 -12.94 23.09 -37.32
C ALA A 86 -12.45 23.65 -35.98
N VAL A 87 -12.92 24.84 -35.61
CA VAL A 87 -12.63 25.44 -34.30
C VAL A 87 -13.29 24.66 -33.17
N GLU A 88 -14.53 24.19 -33.36
CA GLU A 88 -15.21 23.33 -32.39
C GLU A 88 -14.46 22.01 -32.15
N SER A 89 -13.97 21.38 -33.22
CA SER A 89 -13.14 20.16 -33.11
C SER A 89 -11.87 20.41 -32.29
N LEU A 90 -11.16 21.51 -32.53
CA LEU A 90 -9.99 21.91 -31.74
C LEU A 90 -10.35 22.18 -30.27
N PHE A 91 -11.49 22.83 -30.01
CA PHE A 91 -11.97 23.10 -28.66
C PHE A 91 -12.26 21.81 -27.88
N GLN A 92 -12.97 20.85 -28.48
CA GLN A 92 -13.26 19.57 -27.81
C GLN A 92 -11.99 18.76 -27.55
N ARG A 93 -11.08 18.68 -28.52
CA ARG A 93 -9.77 18.04 -28.32
C ARG A 93 -8.94 18.73 -27.24
N GLY A 94 -8.88 20.06 -27.24
CA GLY A 94 -8.20 20.85 -26.21
C GLY A 94 -8.80 20.64 -24.81
N ARG A 95 -10.13 20.57 -24.70
CA ARG A 95 -10.84 20.23 -23.46
C ARG A 95 -10.47 18.83 -22.97
N LEU A 96 -10.48 17.83 -23.86
CA LEU A 96 -10.09 16.46 -23.52
C LEU A 96 -8.63 16.37 -23.07
N ALA A 97 -7.71 17.01 -23.78
CA ALA A 97 -6.29 17.06 -23.40
C ALA A 97 -6.09 17.79 -22.06
N LEU A 98 -6.80 18.88 -21.82
CA LEU A 98 -6.79 19.59 -20.54
C LEU A 98 -7.29 18.71 -19.40
N MET A 99 -8.39 17.98 -19.59
CA MET A 99 -8.89 17.05 -18.58
C MET A 99 -7.86 15.94 -18.30
N LYS A 100 -7.33 15.29 -19.34
CA LYS A 100 -6.28 14.27 -19.19
C LYS A 100 -5.00 14.81 -18.53
N SER A 101 -4.66 16.09 -18.71
CA SER A 101 -3.51 16.71 -18.03
C SER A 101 -3.67 16.81 -16.51
N LYS A 102 -4.90 16.70 -15.99
CA LYS A 102 -5.19 16.66 -14.55
C LYS A 102 -5.02 15.26 -13.95
N GLY A 103 -4.63 14.29 -14.77
CA GLY A 103 -4.48 12.89 -14.42
C GLY A 103 -5.72 12.08 -14.79
N ASP A 104 -5.56 10.77 -14.83
CA ASP A 104 -6.69 9.84 -14.95
C ASP A 104 -7.40 9.74 -13.59
N PHE A 105 -8.71 9.53 -13.66
CA PHE A 105 -9.57 9.41 -12.48
C PHE A 105 -10.46 8.17 -12.59
N MET A 106 -10.75 7.55 -11.47
CA MET A 106 -11.79 6.56 -11.30
C MET A 106 -12.61 6.84 -10.04
N GLU A 107 -13.81 6.32 -9.96
CA GLU A 107 -14.59 6.36 -8.72
C GLU A 107 -14.11 5.26 -7.77
N ILE A 108 -13.74 5.63 -6.54
CA ILE A 108 -13.38 4.67 -5.49
C ILE A 108 -14.66 4.20 -4.81
N THR A 109 -14.93 2.90 -4.88
CA THR A 109 -16.10 2.29 -4.27
C THR A 109 -15.84 1.87 -2.82
N PRO A 110 -16.87 1.73 -1.98
CA PRO A 110 -16.72 1.19 -0.62
C PRO A 110 -16.03 -0.18 -0.59
N ASP A 111 -16.35 -1.06 -1.55
CA ASP A 111 -15.75 -2.40 -1.67
C ASP A 111 -14.22 -2.34 -1.82
N MET A 112 -13.69 -1.34 -2.53
CA MET A 112 -12.24 -1.14 -2.69
C MET A 112 -11.54 -0.75 -1.38
N LEU A 113 -12.29 -0.23 -0.40
CA LEU A 113 -11.80 0.26 0.89
C LEU A 113 -12.13 -0.68 2.06
N VAL A 114 -12.81 -1.81 1.83
CA VAL A 114 -13.18 -2.79 2.88
C VAL A 114 -11.99 -3.20 3.72
N TYR A 115 -10.80 -3.37 3.12
CA TYR A 115 -9.59 -3.72 3.84
C TYR A 115 -9.19 -2.69 4.92
N ARG A 116 -9.49 -1.40 4.72
CA ARG A 116 -9.24 -0.35 5.72
C ARG A 116 -10.19 -0.45 6.91
N GLU A 117 -11.44 -0.81 6.65
CA GLU A 117 -12.41 -1.07 7.71
C GLU A 117 -12.04 -2.33 8.49
N ASN A 118 -11.62 -3.39 7.79
CA ASN A 118 -11.12 -4.61 8.41
C ASN A 118 -9.85 -4.36 9.21
N GLU A 119 -8.96 -3.48 8.76
CA GLU A 119 -7.79 -3.08 9.54
C GLU A 119 -8.20 -2.40 10.86
N LYS A 120 -9.20 -1.50 10.85
CA LYS A 120 -9.73 -0.90 12.09
C LYS A 120 -10.33 -1.94 13.04
N LYS A 121 -11.09 -2.89 12.51
CA LYS A 121 -11.66 -4.00 13.29
C LYS A 121 -10.56 -4.87 13.91
N LEU A 122 -9.51 -5.19 13.14
CA LEU A 122 -8.36 -5.94 13.63
C LEU A 122 -7.63 -5.20 14.75
N LYS A 123 -7.37 -3.90 14.59
CA LYS A 123 -6.75 -3.07 15.64
C LYS A 123 -7.55 -3.15 16.94
N GLN A 124 -8.88 -3.01 16.85
CA GLN A 124 -9.76 -3.10 18.02
C GLN A 124 -9.74 -4.51 18.65
N LEU A 125 -9.91 -5.56 17.85
CA LEU A 125 -9.91 -6.95 18.34
C LEU A 125 -8.62 -7.31 19.08
N PHE A 126 -7.46 -6.97 18.50
CA PHE A 126 -6.19 -7.24 19.16
C PHE A 126 -5.94 -6.33 20.36
N GLY A 127 -6.41 -5.09 20.35
CA GLY A 127 -6.40 -4.21 21.52
C GLY A 127 -7.20 -4.79 22.68
N ASP A 128 -8.42 -5.27 22.42
CA ASP A 128 -9.29 -5.91 23.42
C ASP A 128 -8.66 -7.20 23.97
N ILE A 129 -8.02 -7.99 23.11
CA ILE A 129 -7.26 -9.19 23.52
C ILE A 129 -6.08 -8.80 24.40
N ALA A 130 -5.31 -7.79 24.00
CA ALA A 130 -4.17 -7.29 24.75
C ALA A 130 -4.55 -6.80 26.15
N ASP A 131 -5.60 -5.97 26.25
CA ASP A 131 -6.08 -5.43 27.52
C ASP A 131 -6.56 -6.55 28.46
N ARG A 132 -7.26 -7.56 27.92
CA ARG A 132 -7.72 -8.71 28.68
C ARG A 132 -6.54 -9.57 29.17
N GLU A 133 -5.61 -9.91 28.29
CA GLU A 133 -4.47 -10.75 28.62
C GLU A 133 -3.51 -10.04 29.58
N TRP A 134 -3.27 -8.74 29.40
CA TRP A 134 -2.52 -7.92 30.35
C TRP A 134 -3.16 -7.93 31.74
N LYS A 135 -4.47 -7.74 31.81
CA LYS A 135 -5.19 -7.74 33.08
C LYS A 135 -5.06 -9.09 33.79
N GLN A 136 -5.27 -10.19 33.08
CA GLN A 136 -5.09 -11.55 33.64
C GLN A 136 -3.65 -11.77 34.10
N PHE A 137 -2.67 -11.42 33.25
CA PHE A 137 -1.25 -11.59 33.53
C PHE A 137 -0.79 -10.81 34.76
N THR A 138 -1.29 -9.58 34.94
CA THR A 138 -0.94 -8.75 36.09
C THR A 138 -1.71 -9.10 37.35
N GLU A 139 -2.97 -9.54 37.27
CA GLU A 139 -3.72 -10.04 38.43
C GLU A 139 -3.00 -11.21 39.12
N ASP A 140 -2.49 -12.16 38.35
CA ASP A 140 -1.75 -13.31 38.87
C ASP A 140 -0.44 -12.89 39.57
N ILE A 141 0.26 -11.91 39.00
CA ILE A 141 1.53 -11.39 39.54
C ILE A 141 1.29 -10.57 40.81
N LEU A 142 0.29 -9.68 40.79
CA LEU A 142 -0.05 -8.80 41.92
C LEU A 142 -0.67 -9.57 43.09
N ALA A 143 -1.27 -10.73 42.85
CA ALA A 143 -1.73 -11.65 43.90
C ALA A 143 -0.57 -12.41 44.58
N GLY A 144 0.61 -12.44 43.96
CA GLY A 144 1.80 -13.08 44.50
C GLY A 144 2.48 -12.26 45.62
N PRO A 145 3.30 -12.90 46.48
CA PRO A 145 4.01 -12.22 47.55
C PRO A 145 5.20 -11.35 47.07
N THR A 146 5.53 -11.40 45.77
CA THR A 146 6.73 -10.83 45.16
C THR A 146 6.41 -9.66 44.23
N ALA A 147 5.36 -8.87 44.48
CA ALA A 147 5.05 -7.69 43.69
C ALA A 147 5.13 -6.42 44.55
N LEU A 148 5.78 -5.37 44.03
CA LEU A 148 5.74 -4.07 44.66
C LEU A 148 4.34 -3.46 44.53
N PRO A 149 3.69 -3.04 45.63
CA PRO A 149 2.34 -2.46 45.56
C PRO A 149 2.28 -1.17 44.74
N LYS A 150 3.37 -0.40 44.72
CA LYS A 150 3.55 0.84 43.94
C LYS A 150 5.01 0.95 43.51
N ALA A 151 5.25 1.44 42.29
CA ALA A 151 6.59 1.73 41.81
C ALA A 151 7.17 3.02 42.38
N PHE A 152 6.35 4.07 42.53
CA PHE A 152 6.81 5.38 43.03
C PHE A 152 6.10 5.82 44.31
N PRO A 153 6.80 6.47 45.26
CA PRO A 153 8.26 6.66 45.27
C PRO A 153 9.01 5.32 45.35
N ALA A 154 10.15 5.24 44.67
CA ALA A 154 10.94 4.02 44.64
C ALA A 154 11.44 3.68 46.06
N PRO A 155 11.59 2.39 46.41
CA PRO A 155 12.09 1.99 47.72
C PRO A 155 13.40 2.70 48.08
N ASP A 156 13.47 3.26 49.28
CA ASP A 156 14.67 3.96 49.76
C ASP A 156 15.78 2.93 50.01
N ARG A 157 16.83 2.98 49.20
CA ARG A 157 18.01 2.11 49.30
C ARG A 157 18.73 2.16 50.64
N THR A 158 18.50 3.18 51.46
CA THR A 158 19.09 3.28 52.80
C THR A 158 18.29 2.50 53.84
N GLN A 159 17.05 2.11 53.49
CA GLN A 159 16.11 1.42 54.37
C GLN A 159 15.76 0.02 53.86
N VAL A 160 15.81 -0.19 52.54
CA VAL A 160 15.44 -1.45 51.87
C VAL A 160 16.66 -2.06 51.22
N SER A 161 16.95 -3.32 51.53
CA SER A 161 18.06 -4.04 50.91
C SER A 161 17.65 -4.68 49.59
N ILE A 162 18.61 -4.88 48.68
CA ILE A 162 18.33 -5.61 47.44
C ILE A 162 17.88 -7.05 47.73
N GLU A 163 18.39 -7.67 48.79
CA GLU A 163 18.01 -9.02 49.22
C GLU A 163 16.52 -9.14 49.55
N ASP A 164 15.87 -8.05 49.98
CA ASP A 164 14.45 -8.04 50.37
C ASP A 164 13.51 -7.94 49.16
N ILE A 165 13.97 -7.30 48.09
CA ILE A 165 13.13 -6.96 46.92
C ILE A 165 13.65 -7.57 45.61
N ARG A 166 14.70 -8.39 45.65
CA ARG A 166 15.20 -9.11 44.46
C ARG A 166 14.10 -10.03 43.93
N GLU A 167 14.00 -10.10 42.61
CA GLU A 167 12.93 -10.76 41.84
C GLU A 167 11.54 -10.18 42.06
N SER A 168 11.38 -9.11 42.86
CA SER A 168 10.08 -8.47 43.00
C SER A 168 9.67 -7.79 41.70
N TYR A 169 8.41 -7.96 41.32
CA TYR A 169 7.83 -7.33 40.16
C TYR A 169 7.54 -5.86 40.42
N VAL A 170 7.76 -5.04 39.40
CA VAL A 170 7.45 -3.61 39.40
C VAL A 170 6.78 -3.25 38.06
N ILE A 171 5.72 -2.45 38.14
CA ILE A 171 5.01 -1.91 36.98
C ILE A 171 5.40 -0.44 36.82
N LEU A 172 5.94 -0.09 35.66
CA LEU A 172 6.44 1.23 35.31
C LEU A 172 5.56 1.83 34.19
N ASP A 173 4.53 2.60 34.55
CA ASP A 173 3.56 3.18 33.60
C ASP A 173 4.10 4.36 32.77
N GLU A 174 5.27 4.89 33.13
CA GLU A 174 5.93 6.01 32.46
C GLU A 174 7.24 5.58 31.78
N PHE A 175 7.29 4.33 31.32
CA PHE A 175 8.43 3.88 30.53
C PHE A 175 8.35 4.51 29.13
N GLU A 176 9.40 5.22 28.73
CA GLU A 176 9.51 5.84 27.41
C GLU A 176 10.73 5.28 26.70
N TYR A 177 10.58 4.80 25.48
CA TYR A 177 11.68 4.32 24.64
C TYR A 177 11.51 4.87 23.21
N PRO A 178 12.60 5.29 22.52
CA PRO A 178 14.01 5.32 22.95
C PRO A 178 14.38 6.55 23.79
N ALA A 179 13.40 7.35 24.23
CA ALA A 179 13.67 8.45 25.16
C ALA A 179 14.32 7.92 26.46
N ASN A 180 15.17 8.72 27.10
CA ASN A 180 15.85 8.35 28.36
C ASN A 180 16.77 7.11 28.28
N GLN A 181 17.09 6.63 27.06
CA GLN A 181 18.07 5.59 26.81
C GLN A 181 19.49 6.10 27.05
N PHE A 182 20.32 5.29 27.72
CA PHE A 182 21.72 5.60 27.97
C PHE A 182 22.57 4.33 28.04
N ILE A 183 23.88 4.50 27.83
CA ILE A 183 24.87 3.43 27.97
C ILE A 183 25.76 3.76 29.15
N ASP A 184 25.94 2.76 30.03
CA ASP A 184 26.87 2.80 31.15
C ASP A 184 27.46 1.40 31.37
N LEU A 185 28.75 1.32 31.71
CA LEU A 185 29.50 0.07 31.90
C LEU A 185 29.32 -0.97 30.76
N GLY A 186 29.14 -0.52 29.51
CA GLY A 186 28.94 -1.39 28.34
C GLY A 186 27.57 -2.08 28.28
N ARG A 187 26.64 -1.73 29.19
CA ARG A 187 25.23 -2.14 29.17
C ARG A 187 24.36 -0.96 28.77
N GLU A 188 23.19 -1.29 28.27
CA GLU A 188 22.24 -0.32 27.77
C GLU A 188 20.99 -0.31 28.64
N PHE A 189 20.57 0.89 29.04
CA PHE A 189 19.48 1.10 29.97
C PHE A 189 18.52 2.15 29.47
N VAL A 190 17.29 2.11 29.99
CA VAL A 190 16.33 3.21 29.96
C VAL A 190 16.08 3.64 31.39
N SER A 191 16.23 4.93 31.68
CA SER A 191 15.91 5.46 33.00
C SER A 191 14.42 5.77 33.11
N VAL A 192 13.81 5.31 34.21
CA VAL A 192 12.44 5.64 34.58
C VAL A 192 12.46 6.18 36.00
N GLY A 193 12.04 7.43 36.18
CA GLY A 193 12.12 8.05 37.50
C GLY A 193 12.56 9.50 37.47
N SER A 194 12.91 10.03 38.64
CA SER A 194 13.59 11.31 38.80
C SER A 194 14.25 11.38 40.17
N GLY A 195 15.16 12.32 40.39
CA GLY A 195 15.82 12.49 41.69
C GLY A 195 14.86 12.68 42.87
N ALA A 196 13.63 13.18 42.63
CA ALA A 196 12.64 13.39 43.68
C ALA A 196 11.87 12.12 44.07
N ARG A 197 11.68 11.18 43.15
CA ARG A 197 10.90 9.94 43.37
C ARG A 197 11.74 8.67 43.37
N GLY A 198 13.04 8.79 43.11
CA GLY A 198 13.95 7.68 42.87
C GLY A 198 13.97 7.23 41.41
N TYR A 199 14.92 6.35 41.10
CA TYR A 199 15.15 5.82 39.75
C TYR A 199 15.00 4.30 39.69
N TYR A 200 14.44 3.84 38.57
CA TYR A 200 14.60 2.51 38.04
C TYR A 200 15.44 2.57 36.77
N PHE A 201 16.37 1.64 36.60
CA PHE A 201 17.19 1.49 35.40
C PHE A 201 16.81 0.18 34.73
N VAL A 202 16.01 0.29 33.67
CA VAL A 202 15.54 -0.87 32.90
C VAL A 202 16.66 -1.32 31.97
N GLU A 203 17.17 -2.53 32.14
CA GLU A 203 18.22 -3.07 31.28
C GLU A 203 17.64 -3.56 29.95
N ILE A 204 18.12 -3.01 28.84
CA ILE A 204 17.64 -3.32 27.49
C ILE A 204 18.68 -4.02 26.60
N SER A 205 19.85 -4.34 27.14
CA SER A 205 20.94 -5.03 26.42
C SER A 205 20.75 -6.53 26.22
N ASN A 206 19.70 -7.14 26.77
CA ASN A 206 19.53 -8.60 26.84
C ASN A 206 18.26 -9.10 26.14
N ARG A 207 18.11 -10.43 26.06
CA ARG A 207 16.97 -11.09 25.39
C ARG A 207 15.63 -10.77 26.05
N ASN A 208 15.62 -10.42 27.34
CA ASN A 208 14.42 -10.05 28.08
C ASN A 208 13.78 -8.76 27.56
N TRP A 209 14.57 -7.84 27.01
CA TRP A 209 14.05 -6.70 26.25
C TRP A 209 13.78 -7.05 24.80
N LEU A 210 14.76 -7.67 24.12
CA LEU A 210 14.68 -7.92 22.68
C LEU A 210 13.46 -8.77 22.30
N GLY A 211 13.11 -9.77 23.11
CA GLY A 211 11.95 -10.63 22.87
C GLY A 211 10.62 -9.87 22.79
N PRO A 212 10.16 -9.25 23.89
CA PRO A 212 8.96 -8.41 23.90
C PRO A 212 9.01 -7.29 22.86
N TYR A 213 10.15 -6.61 22.71
CA TYR A 213 10.26 -5.49 21.78
C TYR A 213 10.13 -5.92 20.32
N GLU A 214 10.76 -7.03 19.93
CA GLU A 214 10.57 -7.61 18.60
C GLU A 214 9.13 -8.12 18.40
N ALA A 215 8.45 -8.60 19.44
CA ALA A 215 7.03 -8.93 19.38
C ALA A 215 6.15 -7.68 19.14
N VAL A 216 6.44 -6.54 19.78
CA VAL A 216 5.77 -5.25 19.48
C VAL A 216 5.99 -4.84 18.02
N LYS A 217 7.21 -5.00 17.49
CA LYS A 217 7.48 -4.73 16.06
C LYS A 217 6.68 -5.64 15.13
N ARG A 218 6.58 -6.94 15.45
CA ARG A 218 5.75 -7.88 14.68
C ARG A 218 4.27 -7.49 14.73
N TYR A 219 3.75 -7.15 15.91
CA TYR A 219 2.39 -6.60 16.05
C TYR A 219 2.18 -5.36 15.16
N ARG A 220 3.11 -4.40 15.21
CA ARG A 220 3.03 -3.18 14.40
C ARG A 220 2.98 -3.51 12.90
N ARG A 221 3.81 -4.45 12.46
CA ARG A 221 3.88 -4.89 11.07
C ARG A 221 2.61 -5.61 10.61
N LEU A 222 2.10 -6.55 11.42
CA LEU A 222 1.05 -7.49 11.03
C LEU A 222 -0.36 -6.98 11.33
N ILE A 223 -0.51 -6.11 12.35
CA ILE A 223 -1.81 -5.66 12.86
C ILE A 223 -1.96 -4.15 12.72
N ASN A 224 -1.11 -3.34 13.39
CA ASN A 224 -1.29 -1.89 13.47
C ASN A 224 -0.03 -1.11 13.14
N ARG A 225 0.14 -0.70 11.88
CA ARG A 225 1.35 -0.01 11.45
C ARG A 225 1.44 1.43 11.95
N ASP A 226 0.28 2.06 12.14
CA ASP A 226 0.17 3.47 12.54
C ASP A 226 0.54 3.68 14.01
N PHE A 227 0.76 2.60 14.76
CA PHE A 227 1.30 2.67 16.11
C PHE A 227 2.71 3.30 16.07
N PRO A 228 2.93 4.43 16.78
CA PRO A 228 4.25 5.07 16.84
C PRO A 228 5.22 4.19 17.62
N GLU A 229 6.47 4.11 17.15
CA GLU A 229 7.54 3.39 17.87
C GLU A 229 8.01 4.13 19.12
N GLU A 230 7.68 5.41 19.23
CA GLU A 230 8.01 6.26 20.38
C GLU A 230 6.74 6.55 21.18
N GLY A 231 6.83 6.48 22.50
CA GLY A 231 5.71 6.84 23.37
C GLY A 231 5.88 6.34 24.80
N LYS A 232 4.88 6.66 25.62
CA LYS A 232 4.74 6.13 26.97
C LYS A 232 4.11 4.75 26.92
N TRP A 233 4.83 3.75 27.41
CA TRP A 233 4.39 2.38 27.55
C TRP A 233 4.36 2.03 29.04
N THR A 234 3.61 0.99 29.37
CA THR A 234 3.71 0.33 30.66
C THR A 234 4.71 -0.81 30.54
N LEU A 235 5.77 -0.79 31.34
CA LEU A 235 6.73 -1.89 31.43
C LEU A 235 6.52 -2.66 32.74
N LEU A 236 6.34 -3.96 32.62
CA LEU A 236 6.45 -4.87 33.75
C LEU A 236 7.86 -5.46 33.74
N GLY A 237 8.54 -5.38 34.88
CA GLY A 237 9.87 -5.96 35.04
C GLY A 237 10.10 -6.51 36.43
N ARG A 238 11.22 -7.20 36.59
CA ARG A 238 11.69 -7.74 37.88
C ARG A 238 12.90 -6.97 38.34
N ILE A 239 12.92 -6.61 39.63
CA ILE A 239 14.07 -5.96 40.24
C ILE A 239 15.17 -7.00 40.44
N THR A 240 16.31 -6.81 39.80
CA THR A 240 17.42 -7.79 39.84
C THR A 240 18.64 -7.24 40.56
N GLY A 241 18.75 -5.92 40.70
CA GLY A 241 19.90 -5.29 41.33
C GLY A 241 19.65 -3.86 41.77
N ILE A 242 20.71 -3.24 42.28
CA ILE A 242 20.79 -1.80 42.54
C ILE A 242 22.15 -1.32 42.08
N GLU A 243 22.16 -0.21 41.33
CA GLU A 243 23.39 0.30 40.75
C GLU A 243 23.44 1.83 40.81
N MET A 244 24.66 2.36 40.80
CA MET A 244 24.94 3.78 40.67
C MET A 244 25.45 4.03 39.25
N VAL A 245 24.64 4.68 38.41
CA VAL A 245 24.96 4.95 37.00
C VAL A 245 24.65 6.41 36.67
N ILE A 246 25.08 6.89 35.50
CA ILE A 246 24.78 8.24 35.04
C ILE A 246 23.66 8.18 33.98
N PRO A 247 22.39 8.50 34.33
CA PRO A 247 21.23 8.37 33.44
C PRO A 247 21.19 9.51 32.41
N GLN A 248 22.18 9.54 31.53
CA GLN A 248 22.38 10.59 30.54
C GLN A 248 22.84 9.96 29.23
N ALA A 249 22.21 10.32 28.10
CA ALA A 249 22.54 9.74 26.80
C ALA A 249 23.91 10.20 26.26
N GLU A 250 24.33 11.44 26.57
CA GLU A 250 25.55 12.02 26.05
C GLU A 250 26.82 11.25 26.47
N LYS A 251 27.83 11.28 25.59
CA LYS A 251 29.16 10.71 25.89
C LYS A 251 29.88 11.49 26.99
N VAL A 252 29.74 12.80 26.98
CA VAL A 252 30.27 13.66 28.05
C VAL A 252 29.19 13.76 29.12
N LYS A 253 29.43 13.06 30.23
CA LYS A 253 28.53 13.03 31.38
C LYS A 253 28.68 14.32 32.19
N THR A 254 27.60 15.07 32.34
CA THR A 254 27.56 16.33 33.10
C THR A 254 26.72 16.22 34.37
N VAL A 255 25.89 15.17 34.48
CA VAL A 255 25.07 14.89 35.64
C VAL A 255 25.81 13.97 36.61
N ALA A 256 25.59 14.18 37.92
CA ALA A 256 26.14 13.30 38.95
C ALA A 256 25.51 11.88 38.90
N PRO A 257 26.28 10.83 39.21
CA PRO A 257 25.75 9.47 39.29
C PRO A 257 24.56 9.36 40.23
N GLN A 258 23.54 8.60 39.83
CA GLN A 258 22.33 8.36 40.59
C GLN A 258 22.21 6.88 40.93
N TRP A 259 21.76 6.61 42.15
CA TRP A 259 21.35 5.25 42.51
C TRP A 259 19.97 4.94 41.94
N GLY A 260 19.81 3.72 41.46
CA GLY A 260 18.52 3.22 41.01
C GLY A 260 18.46 1.70 41.03
N TRP A 261 17.24 1.18 41.11
CA TRP A 261 16.97 -0.25 41.08
C TRP A 261 17.04 -0.75 39.64
N VAL A 262 17.87 -1.77 39.40
CA VAL A 262 17.99 -2.40 38.07
C VAL A 262 16.80 -3.30 37.83
N VAL A 263 16.15 -3.12 36.68
CA VAL A 263 14.94 -3.84 36.29
C VAL A 263 15.20 -4.64 35.03
N THR A 264 14.99 -5.95 35.10
CA THR A 264 14.98 -6.83 33.92
C THR A 264 13.55 -6.88 33.36
N PRO A 265 13.33 -6.53 32.09
CA PRO A 265 11.99 -6.54 31.49
C PRO A 265 11.35 -7.94 31.49
N VAL A 266 10.04 -7.97 31.60
CA VAL A 266 9.23 -9.18 31.47
C VAL A 266 8.15 -8.99 30.41
N ALA A 267 7.51 -7.83 30.40
CA ALA A 267 6.50 -7.51 29.42
C ALA A 267 6.38 -6.01 29.15
N LEU A 268 5.84 -5.70 27.98
CA LEU A 268 5.47 -4.37 27.51
C LEU A 268 3.97 -4.36 27.28
N TYR A 269 3.32 -3.32 27.76
CA TYR A 269 1.90 -3.11 27.59
C TYR A 269 1.64 -1.70 27.09
N ILE A 270 0.83 -1.62 26.04
CA ILE A 270 0.34 -0.37 25.48
C ILE A 270 -1.19 -0.49 25.44
N PRO A 271 -1.91 0.26 26.31
CA PRO A 271 -3.36 0.15 26.43
C PRO A 271 -4.11 0.27 25.11
N GLY A 272 -5.03 -0.65 24.84
CA GLY A 272 -5.85 -0.72 23.64
C GLY A 272 -5.07 -1.02 22.35
N VAL A 273 -3.78 -1.36 22.45
CA VAL A 273 -2.92 -1.61 21.29
C VAL A 273 -2.34 -3.01 21.36
N THR A 274 -1.42 -3.26 22.30
CA THR A 274 -0.72 -4.55 22.35
C THR A 274 -0.17 -4.83 23.74
N PHE A 275 -0.06 -6.11 24.04
CA PHE A 275 0.62 -6.65 25.20
C PHE A 275 1.63 -7.66 24.69
N ALA A 276 2.91 -7.47 24.98
CA ALA A 276 4.00 -8.30 24.51
C ALA A 276 4.83 -8.77 25.70
N PHE A 277 5.17 -10.04 25.73
CA PHE A 277 5.84 -10.65 26.88
C PHE A 277 7.00 -11.53 26.45
N TYR A 278 7.95 -11.66 27.36
CA TYR A 278 9.14 -12.47 27.16
C TYR A 278 8.78 -13.94 27.34
N ASP A 279 9.26 -14.77 26.42
CA ASP A 279 9.16 -16.22 26.53
C ASP A 279 10.51 -16.84 26.16
N SER A 280 11.12 -17.50 27.13
CA SER A 280 12.41 -18.17 26.95
C SER A 280 12.33 -19.38 26.01
N ALA A 281 11.17 -20.04 25.94
CA ALA A 281 10.94 -21.23 25.11
C ALA A 281 10.68 -20.86 23.64
N ASN A 282 10.18 -19.65 23.38
CA ASN A 282 9.97 -19.15 22.03
C ASN A 282 11.33 -18.83 21.36
N GLU A 283 11.55 -19.32 20.14
CA GLU A 283 12.75 -19.04 19.36
C GLU A 283 12.94 -17.53 19.10
N LEU A 284 11.83 -16.81 18.90
CA LEU A 284 11.81 -15.35 18.70
C LEU A 284 11.99 -14.56 20.00
N GLY A 285 12.04 -15.23 21.16
CA GLY A 285 12.30 -14.65 22.48
C GLY A 285 11.10 -13.99 23.16
N GLY A 286 9.96 -13.90 22.50
CA GLY A 286 8.73 -13.35 23.06
C GLY A 286 7.59 -13.37 22.08
N SER A 287 6.37 -13.18 22.59
CA SER A 287 5.13 -13.17 21.82
C SER A 287 4.30 -11.94 22.17
N PHE A 288 3.41 -11.52 21.27
CA PHE A 288 2.36 -10.57 21.61
C PHE A 288 1.00 -11.27 21.79
N ALA A 289 0.10 -10.60 22.49
CA ALA A 289 -1.23 -11.11 22.82
C ALA A 289 -2.01 -11.50 21.56
N GLY A 290 -2.48 -12.74 21.52
CA GLY A 290 -3.17 -13.31 20.35
C GLY A 290 -2.29 -13.66 19.15
N GLU A 291 -0.96 -13.57 19.21
CA GLU A 291 -0.06 -13.88 18.08
C GLU A 291 -0.22 -15.31 17.57
N GLU A 292 -0.32 -16.31 18.46
CA GLU A 292 -0.46 -17.72 18.08
C GLU A 292 -1.75 -18.02 17.30
N ARG A 293 -2.82 -17.27 17.61
CA ARG A 293 -4.14 -17.40 16.98
C ARG A 293 -4.37 -16.33 15.91
N MET A 294 -3.33 -15.61 15.50
CA MET A 294 -3.47 -14.43 14.66
C MET A 294 -4.14 -14.76 13.32
N GLU A 295 -3.73 -15.85 12.69
CA GLU A 295 -4.31 -16.25 11.41
C GLU A 295 -5.75 -16.75 11.56
N GLU A 296 -6.12 -17.38 12.69
CA GLU A 296 -7.53 -17.71 12.98
C GLU A 296 -8.41 -16.45 13.10
N ILE A 297 -7.86 -15.37 13.68
CA ILE A 297 -8.56 -14.09 13.84
C ILE A 297 -8.68 -13.36 12.50
N LYS A 298 -7.64 -13.44 11.66
CA LYS A 298 -7.58 -12.74 10.36
C LYS A 298 -8.31 -13.49 9.24
N ASP A 299 -8.35 -14.83 9.26
CA ASP A 299 -8.93 -15.66 8.19
C ASP A 299 -10.36 -15.26 7.79
N PRO A 300 -11.30 -14.95 8.71
CA PRO A 300 -12.64 -14.49 8.35
C PRO A 300 -12.69 -13.14 7.63
N LEU A 301 -11.62 -12.35 7.71
CA LEU A 301 -11.53 -11.00 7.14
C LEU A 301 -10.85 -10.97 5.77
N TYR A 302 -10.22 -12.07 5.35
CA TYR A 302 -9.58 -12.16 4.04
C TYR A 302 -10.59 -12.29 2.91
N THR A 303 -10.44 -11.46 1.87
CA THR A 303 -11.27 -11.58 0.67
C THR A 303 -10.78 -12.69 -0.26
N VAL A 304 -9.47 -13.00 -0.21
CA VAL A 304 -8.85 -14.10 -0.93
C VAL A 304 -7.93 -14.86 0.01
N ARG A 305 -8.02 -16.19 0.00
CA ARG A 305 -7.29 -17.05 0.94
C ARG A 305 -6.19 -17.90 0.29
N TYR A 306 -6.31 -18.17 -1.01
CA TYR A 306 -5.35 -18.98 -1.75
C TYR A 306 -5.29 -18.53 -3.20
N VAL A 307 -4.18 -18.85 -3.87
CA VAL A 307 -4.01 -18.62 -5.31
C VAL A 307 -4.52 -19.85 -6.08
N PRO A 308 -5.53 -19.72 -6.96
CA PRO A 308 -5.99 -20.81 -7.82
C PRO A 308 -4.87 -21.37 -8.71
N ARG A 309 -4.98 -22.65 -9.11
CA ARG A 309 -3.96 -23.29 -9.96
C ARG A 309 -3.98 -22.75 -11.40
N ASP A 310 -5.16 -22.43 -11.88
CA ASP A 310 -5.51 -21.89 -13.19
C ASP A 310 -5.70 -20.37 -13.15
N VAL A 311 -5.07 -19.68 -12.19
CA VAL A 311 -5.18 -18.22 -12.05
C VAL A 311 -4.67 -17.52 -13.30
N GLU A 312 -5.45 -16.59 -13.84
CA GLU A 312 -5.00 -15.73 -14.94
C GLU A 312 -3.95 -14.71 -14.45
N PRO A 313 -3.02 -14.25 -15.31
CA PRO A 313 -1.94 -13.32 -14.93
C PRO A 313 -2.43 -12.07 -14.18
N GLU A 314 -3.49 -11.44 -14.67
CA GLU A 314 -4.09 -10.23 -14.09
C GLU A 314 -4.64 -10.53 -12.70
N ARG A 315 -5.38 -11.63 -12.58
CA ARG A 315 -5.96 -12.05 -11.31
C ARG A 315 -4.88 -12.37 -10.28
N LEU A 316 -3.74 -12.93 -10.69
CA LEU A 316 -2.61 -13.14 -9.78
C LEU A 316 -2.07 -11.82 -9.23
N VAL A 317 -1.95 -10.79 -10.06
CA VAL A 317 -1.50 -9.45 -9.63
C VAL A 317 -2.50 -8.81 -8.67
N GLU A 318 -3.81 -8.99 -8.90
CA GLU A 318 -4.85 -8.55 -7.97
C GLU A 318 -4.78 -9.28 -6.63
N ILE A 319 -4.57 -10.60 -6.63
CA ILE A 319 -4.40 -11.40 -5.40
C ILE A 319 -3.13 -10.96 -4.66
N PHE A 320 -2.05 -10.69 -5.40
CA PHE A 320 -0.82 -10.16 -4.84
C PHE A 320 -1.06 -8.80 -4.14
N ALA A 321 -1.80 -7.88 -4.78
CA ALA A 321 -2.19 -6.62 -4.15
C ALA A 321 -3.12 -6.81 -2.94
N ALA A 322 -4.11 -7.71 -3.04
CA ALA A 322 -5.04 -8.02 -1.96
C ALA A 322 -4.31 -8.57 -0.74
N SER A 323 -3.34 -9.46 -0.94
CA SER A 323 -2.52 -10.00 0.15
C SER A 323 -1.85 -8.89 0.95
N VAL A 324 -1.29 -7.87 0.28
CA VAL A 324 -0.68 -6.69 0.93
C VAL A 324 -1.71 -5.89 1.70
N LYS A 325 -2.82 -5.53 1.06
CA LYS A 325 -3.91 -4.76 1.68
C LYS A 325 -4.44 -5.41 2.96
N GLU A 326 -4.53 -6.73 2.96
CA GLU A 326 -5.09 -7.53 4.05
C GLU A 326 -4.03 -8.03 5.03
N LYS A 327 -2.75 -7.65 4.84
CA LYS A 327 -1.62 -8.07 5.65
C LYS A 327 -1.47 -9.60 5.73
N ASN A 328 -1.84 -10.31 4.67
CA ASN A 328 -1.69 -11.76 4.54
C ASN A 328 -0.32 -12.10 3.92
N PHE A 329 0.70 -12.21 4.77
CA PHE A 329 2.07 -12.46 4.31
C PHE A 329 2.25 -13.86 3.70
N GLU A 330 1.49 -14.86 4.14
CA GLU A 330 1.56 -16.21 3.59
C GLU A 330 1.06 -16.25 2.14
N LEU A 331 -0.09 -15.61 1.87
CA LEU A 331 -0.61 -15.49 0.51
C LEU A 331 0.31 -14.65 -0.39
N PHE A 332 0.92 -13.59 0.17
CA PHE A 332 1.94 -12.80 -0.53
C PHE A 332 3.12 -13.67 -0.96
N LEU A 333 3.62 -14.54 -0.07
CA LEU A 333 4.66 -15.50 -0.40
C LEU A 333 4.21 -16.52 -1.45
N ASP A 334 2.97 -17.01 -1.39
CA ASP A 334 2.45 -17.98 -2.36
C ASP A 334 2.36 -17.42 -3.78
N CYS A 335 2.13 -16.11 -3.92
CA CYS A 335 2.13 -15.42 -5.22
C CYS A 335 3.52 -15.34 -5.86
N ILE A 336 4.60 -15.38 -5.08
CA ILE A 336 5.98 -15.16 -5.55
C ILE A 336 6.59 -16.46 -6.05
N ASP A 337 7.36 -16.37 -7.15
CA ASP A 337 8.11 -17.49 -7.73
C ASP A 337 8.92 -18.24 -6.64
N PRO A 338 8.72 -19.57 -6.49
CA PRO A 338 9.50 -20.41 -5.58
C PRO A 338 11.02 -20.23 -5.71
N ASP A 339 11.54 -19.99 -6.91
CA ASP A 339 12.98 -19.80 -7.12
C ASP A 339 13.51 -18.54 -6.45
N ARG A 340 12.65 -17.53 -6.24
CA ARG A 340 12.96 -16.27 -5.54
C ARG A 340 12.95 -16.40 -4.01
N LYS A 341 12.54 -17.55 -3.45
CA LYS A 341 12.35 -17.75 -2.00
C LYS A 341 13.38 -18.68 -1.33
N LYS A 342 14.30 -19.27 -2.09
CA LYS A 342 15.15 -20.39 -1.66
C LYS A 342 16.12 -20.09 -0.52
N THR A 343 16.60 -18.86 -0.39
CA THR A 343 17.65 -18.50 0.59
C THR A 343 17.09 -17.63 1.72
N ARG A 344 17.73 -17.69 2.89
CA ARG A 344 17.40 -16.82 4.03
C ARG A 344 17.49 -15.34 3.66
N THR A 345 18.51 -14.95 2.90
CA THR A 345 18.69 -13.58 2.41
C THR A 345 17.55 -13.17 1.49
N ALA A 346 17.09 -14.07 0.61
CA ALA A 346 15.96 -13.80 -0.27
C ALA A 346 14.66 -13.62 0.52
N GLN A 347 14.40 -14.45 1.54
CA GLN A 347 13.25 -14.25 2.42
C GLN A 347 13.31 -12.91 3.17
N SER A 348 14.50 -12.51 3.64
CA SER A 348 14.69 -11.19 4.27
C SER A 348 14.37 -10.05 3.29
N LEU A 349 14.83 -10.16 2.04
CA LEU A 349 14.55 -9.16 1.01
C LEU A 349 13.06 -9.10 0.64
N ILE A 350 12.38 -10.24 0.57
CA ILE A 350 10.92 -10.29 0.36
C ILE A 350 10.19 -9.58 1.51
N ARG A 351 10.61 -9.85 2.77
CA ARG A 351 10.07 -9.16 3.95
C ARG A 351 10.25 -7.65 3.88
N TYR A 352 11.42 -7.18 3.41
CA TYR A 352 11.67 -5.75 3.21
C TYR A 352 10.73 -5.14 2.17
N HIS A 353 10.56 -5.78 1.01
CA HIS A 353 9.67 -5.26 -0.03
C HIS A 353 8.19 -5.34 0.36
N TRP A 354 7.80 -6.35 1.12
CA TRP A 354 6.47 -6.41 1.74
C TRP A 354 6.19 -5.17 2.60
N ASP A 355 7.13 -4.78 3.46
CA ASP A 355 6.95 -3.60 4.33
C ASP A 355 6.83 -2.31 3.51
N LEU A 356 7.60 -2.19 2.41
CA LEU A 356 7.45 -1.07 1.47
C LEU A 356 6.08 -1.06 0.77
N HIS A 357 5.55 -2.22 0.41
CA HIS A 357 4.23 -2.30 -0.21
C HIS A 357 3.12 -1.95 0.77
N LEU A 358 3.21 -2.42 2.02
CA LEU A 358 2.32 -1.98 3.11
C LEU A 358 2.37 -0.46 3.25
N GLU A 359 3.56 0.14 3.27
CA GLU A 359 3.76 1.60 3.30
C GLU A 359 2.98 2.30 2.19
N ARG A 360 3.19 1.85 0.94
CA ARG A 360 2.58 2.47 -0.24
C ARG A 360 1.06 2.38 -0.25
N PHE A 361 0.48 1.22 0.09
CA PHE A 361 -0.97 1.05 0.16
C PHE A 361 -1.63 1.86 1.28
N ALA A 362 -0.86 2.24 2.28
CA ALA A 362 -1.39 3.09 3.34
C ALA A 362 -1.32 4.57 3.01
N THR A 363 -0.25 5.00 2.31
CA THR A 363 0.11 6.42 2.17
C THR A 363 -0.20 6.99 0.79
N PHE A 364 -0.07 6.20 -0.28
CA PHE A 364 -0.06 6.71 -1.65
C PHE A 364 -1.26 6.28 -2.48
N TYR A 365 -1.70 5.04 -2.36
CA TYR A 365 -2.81 4.50 -3.16
C TYR A 365 -3.60 3.43 -2.41
N VAL A 366 -4.87 3.25 -2.78
CA VAL A 366 -5.80 2.32 -2.13
C VAL A 366 -6.31 1.24 -3.06
N HIS A 367 -6.21 1.43 -4.37
CA HIS A 367 -6.69 0.47 -5.35
C HIS A 367 -5.74 0.36 -6.53
N ILE A 368 -5.78 -0.79 -7.20
CA ILE A 368 -5.02 -1.05 -8.42
C ILE A 368 -5.95 -1.62 -9.47
N THR A 369 -5.67 -1.32 -10.73
CA THR A 369 -6.33 -1.93 -11.89
C THR A 369 -5.27 -2.50 -12.82
N THR A 370 -5.57 -3.62 -13.47
CA THR A 370 -4.68 -4.30 -14.43
C THR A 370 -5.15 -4.10 -15.86
N ASP A 371 -4.20 -3.89 -16.77
CA ASP A 371 -4.41 -4.05 -18.21
C ASP A 371 -4.27 -5.53 -18.60
N GLU A 372 -4.81 -5.89 -19.77
CA GLU A 372 -4.70 -7.24 -20.35
C GLU A 372 -3.23 -7.67 -20.50
N ALA A 373 -2.95 -8.91 -20.11
CA ALA A 373 -1.63 -9.50 -20.08
C ALA A 373 -1.11 -9.77 -21.49
N LYS A 374 0.19 -9.52 -21.69
CA LYS A 374 0.91 -9.94 -22.89
C LYS A 374 1.78 -11.14 -22.53
N ILE A 375 1.54 -12.28 -23.17
CA ILE A 375 2.23 -13.53 -22.86
C ILE A 375 3.20 -13.85 -24.00
N ASP A 376 4.46 -14.07 -23.63
CA ASP A 376 5.54 -14.45 -24.53
C ASP A 376 6.21 -15.74 -24.02
N VAL A 377 6.59 -16.64 -24.92
CA VAL A 377 7.43 -17.80 -24.58
C VAL A 377 8.89 -17.37 -24.57
N ILE A 378 9.58 -17.51 -23.43
CA ILE A 378 10.95 -17.03 -23.25
C ILE A 378 12.00 -18.16 -23.25
N SER A 379 11.57 -19.41 -23.09
CA SER A 379 12.42 -20.59 -23.18
C SER A 379 11.58 -21.84 -23.51
N GLY A 380 12.19 -22.85 -24.12
CA GLY A 380 11.51 -24.06 -24.59
C GLY A 380 10.92 -23.92 -25.99
N PHE A 381 10.52 -25.06 -26.57
CA PHE A 381 9.95 -25.08 -27.92
C PHE A 381 8.50 -24.58 -27.91
N ASP A 382 8.24 -23.47 -28.60
CA ASP A 382 6.92 -22.88 -28.74
C ASP A 382 6.25 -23.35 -30.05
N THR A 383 5.10 -23.99 -29.92
CA THR A 383 4.24 -24.39 -31.06
C THR A 383 3.29 -23.26 -31.49
N GLY A 384 3.24 -22.17 -30.71
CA GLY A 384 2.22 -21.12 -30.81
C GLY A 384 2.37 -20.14 -31.97
N THR A 385 3.54 -20.02 -32.59
CA THR A 385 3.74 -19.09 -33.72
C THR A 385 3.37 -19.67 -35.08
N GLY A 386 3.08 -20.97 -35.18
CA GLY A 386 2.57 -21.67 -36.37
C GLY A 386 3.52 -21.73 -37.58
N VAL A 387 4.51 -20.85 -37.66
CA VAL A 387 5.47 -20.79 -38.78
C VAL A 387 6.51 -21.89 -38.65
N GLU A 388 7.14 -22.07 -37.48
CA GLU A 388 8.12 -23.13 -37.27
C GLU A 388 7.49 -24.52 -37.35
N ASP A 389 6.28 -24.67 -36.80
CA ASP A 389 5.49 -25.91 -36.84
C ASP A 389 5.14 -26.38 -38.25
N PHE A 390 5.12 -25.48 -39.24
CA PHE A 390 4.92 -25.83 -40.64
C PHE A 390 6.14 -26.49 -41.27
N PHE A 391 7.35 -26.16 -40.80
CA PHE A 391 8.61 -26.65 -41.38
C PHE A 391 9.14 -27.92 -40.69
N LEU A 392 8.56 -28.30 -39.55
CA LEU A 392 9.04 -29.41 -38.73
C LEU A 392 8.08 -30.60 -38.80
N ASP A 393 8.63 -31.79 -38.99
CA ASP A 393 7.88 -33.03 -38.80
C ASP A 393 7.76 -33.41 -37.31
N GLU A 394 6.90 -34.37 -36.97
CA GLU A 394 6.64 -34.74 -35.57
C GLU A 394 7.88 -35.28 -34.85
N GLU A 395 8.78 -35.98 -35.55
CA GLU A 395 10.03 -36.50 -34.99
C GLU A 395 11.01 -35.36 -34.67
N GLN A 396 11.10 -34.36 -35.55
CA GLN A 396 11.88 -33.15 -35.34
C GLN A 396 11.33 -32.29 -34.20
N LYS A 397 10.00 -32.14 -34.10
CA LYS A 397 9.36 -31.44 -32.98
C LYS A 397 9.66 -32.12 -31.64
N GLU A 398 9.62 -33.45 -31.60
CA GLU A 398 9.90 -34.21 -30.37
C GLU A 398 11.37 -34.07 -29.97
N LYS A 399 12.30 -34.17 -30.92
CA LYS A 399 13.73 -33.94 -30.69
C LYS A 399 14.05 -32.50 -30.27
N ILE A 400 13.36 -31.52 -30.84
CA ILE A 400 13.52 -30.12 -30.42
C ILE A 400 12.97 -29.93 -29.01
N ARG A 401 11.83 -30.53 -28.63
CA ARG A 401 11.35 -30.50 -27.24
C ARG A 401 12.36 -31.09 -26.25
N GLU A 402 13.04 -32.18 -26.61
CA GLU A 402 14.11 -32.76 -25.77
C GLU A 402 15.32 -31.83 -25.62
N ILE A 403 15.72 -31.14 -26.69
CA ILE A 403 16.88 -30.24 -26.70
C ILE A 403 16.57 -28.88 -26.04
N SER A 404 15.38 -28.34 -26.26
CA SER A 404 14.96 -27.01 -25.85
C SER A 404 14.64 -26.90 -24.35
N GLY A 405 14.55 -28.02 -23.64
CA GLY A 405 14.30 -28.06 -22.20
C GLY A 405 12.88 -27.64 -21.81
N GLU A 406 12.70 -27.22 -20.56
CA GLU A 406 11.39 -26.82 -20.03
C GLU A 406 10.83 -25.57 -20.72
N VAL A 407 9.53 -25.60 -21.02
CA VAL A 407 8.83 -24.43 -21.56
C VAL A 407 8.60 -23.42 -20.45
N VAL A 408 9.10 -22.22 -20.64
CA VAL A 408 8.95 -21.10 -19.70
C VAL A 408 8.25 -19.97 -20.43
N GLU A 409 7.11 -19.58 -19.89
CA GLU A 409 6.32 -18.45 -20.39
C GLU A 409 6.45 -17.28 -19.42
N GLN A 410 6.47 -16.08 -19.97
CA GLN A 410 6.45 -14.83 -19.23
C GLN A 410 5.20 -14.04 -19.61
N ALA A 411 4.48 -13.53 -18.60
CA ALA A 411 3.39 -12.58 -18.83
C ALA A 411 3.78 -11.19 -18.32
N LEU A 412 3.51 -10.17 -19.12
CA LEU A 412 3.60 -8.76 -18.73
C LEU A 412 2.20 -8.22 -18.45
N VAL A 413 1.94 -7.89 -17.19
CA VAL A 413 0.72 -7.21 -16.74
C VAL A 413 1.06 -5.78 -16.36
N THR A 414 0.37 -4.79 -16.92
CA THR A 414 0.57 -3.39 -16.53
C THR A 414 -0.47 -2.99 -15.49
N THR A 415 -0.03 -2.41 -14.38
CA THR A 415 -0.91 -1.94 -13.30
C THR A 415 -1.01 -0.41 -13.29
N ARG A 416 -2.16 0.10 -12.85
CA ARG A 416 -2.35 1.51 -12.46
C ARG A 416 -2.79 1.55 -11.01
N ALA A 417 -2.15 2.39 -10.21
CA ALA A 417 -2.52 2.63 -8.83
C ALA A 417 -3.39 3.89 -8.68
N TRP A 418 -4.32 3.88 -7.73
CA TRP A 418 -5.31 4.94 -7.54
C TRP A 418 -5.35 5.42 -6.08
N ASP A 419 -5.28 6.73 -5.86
CA ASP A 419 -5.38 7.36 -4.54
C ASP A 419 -6.82 7.34 -3.99
N GLU A 420 -7.01 7.71 -2.73
CA GLU A 420 -8.34 7.75 -2.08
C GLU A 420 -9.33 8.69 -2.77
N ARG A 421 -8.84 9.64 -3.56
CA ARG A 421 -9.65 10.59 -4.34
C ARG A 421 -9.90 10.08 -5.76
N GLY A 422 -9.48 8.85 -6.05
CA GLY A 422 -9.64 8.23 -7.35
C GLY A 422 -8.63 8.69 -8.40
N ARG A 423 -7.59 9.45 -8.04
CA ARG A 423 -6.58 9.91 -9.01
C ARG A 423 -5.52 8.85 -9.22
N GLN A 424 -5.07 8.72 -10.45
CA GLN A 424 -3.93 7.84 -10.74
C GLN A 424 -2.69 8.32 -9.98
N TYR A 425 -2.11 7.43 -9.19
CA TYR A 425 -0.84 7.63 -8.52
C TYR A 425 0.30 7.11 -9.39
N GLY A 426 1.25 7.98 -9.71
CA GLY A 426 2.43 7.58 -10.48
C GLY A 426 2.09 7.07 -11.88
N SER A 427 3.09 6.46 -12.52
CA SER A 427 2.98 5.97 -13.90
C SER A 427 2.65 4.49 -13.86
N PRO A 428 1.92 3.96 -14.86
CA PRO A 428 1.60 2.56 -14.89
C PRO A 428 2.87 1.68 -14.79
N LYS A 429 2.80 0.60 -14.01
CA LYS A 429 3.97 -0.22 -13.66
C LYS A 429 3.89 -1.62 -14.27
N PRO A 430 5.01 -2.16 -14.77
CA PRO A 430 5.04 -3.50 -15.36
C PRO A 430 5.27 -4.58 -14.30
N HIS A 431 4.39 -5.56 -14.20
CA HIS A 431 4.60 -6.78 -13.42
C HIS A 431 4.90 -7.94 -14.38
N TYR A 432 6.02 -8.61 -14.12
CA TYR A 432 6.48 -9.78 -14.86
C TYR A 432 6.12 -11.04 -14.08
N LEU A 433 5.36 -11.90 -14.72
CA LEU A 433 4.95 -13.19 -14.20
C LEU A 433 5.65 -14.30 -14.97
N ILE A 434 5.90 -15.42 -14.33
CA ILE A 434 6.53 -16.60 -14.92
C ILE A 434 5.70 -17.84 -14.63
N ARG A 435 5.59 -18.74 -15.61
CA ARG A 435 5.14 -20.12 -15.39
C ARG A 435 6.03 -21.09 -16.14
N LYS A 436 6.16 -22.29 -15.60
CA LYS A 436 6.93 -23.38 -16.20
C LYS A 436 5.98 -24.51 -16.58
N ASN A 437 6.18 -25.11 -17.76
CA ASN A 437 5.43 -26.25 -18.27
C ASN A 437 3.90 -26.05 -18.19
N LYS A 438 3.41 -24.85 -18.52
CA LYS A 438 1.99 -24.46 -18.42
C LYS A 438 1.37 -24.65 -17.03
N GLY A 439 2.19 -24.66 -15.98
CA GLY A 439 1.74 -24.66 -14.60
C GLY A 439 1.15 -23.32 -14.15
N ARG A 440 1.04 -23.14 -12.83
CA ARG A 440 0.55 -21.89 -12.22
C ARG A 440 1.50 -20.72 -12.51
N TRP A 441 0.94 -19.53 -12.73
CA TRP A 441 1.69 -18.28 -12.80
C TRP A 441 2.25 -17.84 -11.44
N TYR A 442 3.39 -17.16 -11.46
CA TYR A 442 4.06 -16.60 -10.30
C TYR A 442 4.59 -15.21 -10.57
N ILE A 443 4.55 -14.31 -9.59
CA ILE A 443 5.19 -12.99 -9.66
C ILE A 443 6.70 -13.16 -9.57
N ASN A 444 7.43 -12.70 -10.61
CA ASN A 444 8.89 -12.74 -10.63
C ASN A 444 9.51 -11.45 -10.07
N ASN A 445 8.93 -10.28 -10.36
CA ASN A 445 9.44 -8.98 -9.92
C ASN A 445 8.66 -8.39 -8.74
N TYR A 446 8.55 -9.12 -7.63
CA TYR A 446 7.76 -8.74 -6.45
C TYR A 446 8.19 -7.40 -5.83
N GLU A 447 9.41 -6.94 -6.09
CA GLU A 447 9.96 -5.65 -5.65
C GLU A 447 9.27 -4.44 -6.28
N GLN A 448 8.66 -4.63 -7.44
CA GLN A 448 8.06 -3.58 -8.26
C GLN A 448 6.78 -3.03 -7.59
N PRO A 449 6.71 -1.71 -7.28
CA PRO A 449 5.46 -1.09 -6.84
C PRO A 449 4.39 -1.13 -7.93
N PHE A 450 3.14 -1.03 -7.50
CA PHE A 450 1.97 -0.78 -8.35
C PHE A 450 1.89 0.67 -8.84
#